data_AF-A0A7S3E1F4-F1
#
_entry.id   AF-A0A7S3E1F4-F1
#
_cell.length_a   1.000
_cell.length_b   1.000
_cell.length_c   1.000
_cell.angle_alpha   90.00
_cell.angle_beta   90.00
_cell.angle_gamma   90.00
#
_symmetry.space_group_name_H-M   'P 1'
#
loop_
_entity.id
_entity.type
_entity.pdbx_description
1 polymer ?
#
loop_
_entity_poly.entity_id
_entity_poly.type
_entity_poly.pdbx_seq_one_letter_code
_entity_poly.pdbx_strand_id
1 'polypeptide(L)'
;FSGEAERTKFLSRLLMGTRDILRNQTGLAEHENYHEFCRLLGRLKTNYQLSELVGLDSYAEWISRVHEFTISSLVGWRWAQGSIFYLLGLWSRLVSSAPYLKSTSPSLLENYVPLIYQAYVTSRVESVQAVYDGSVGEDEDLLEIEDSLSDQMEALPYLCRFKYEQSAEFLCSMMDPTMAEYFNAVESLKKTME
;
A
#
# COMPACT_ATOMS: atom_id res chain seq x y z
N PHE A 1 -14.59 -2.94 -28.39
CA PHE A 1 -14.59 -1.49 -28.12
C PHE A 1 -14.04 -0.76 -29.35
N SER A 2 -14.84 0.13 -29.93
CA SER A 2 -14.57 0.82 -31.19
C SER A 2 -13.94 2.21 -30.94
N GLY A 3 -12.62 2.32 -31.15
CA GLY A 3 -11.86 3.58 -31.20
C GLY A 3 -11.09 3.95 -29.92
N GLU A 4 -9.86 4.48 -30.10
CA GLU A 4 -8.99 4.98 -29.03
C GLU A 4 -9.63 6.13 -28.24
N ALA A 5 -10.36 7.02 -28.93
CA ALA A 5 -11.10 8.12 -28.31
C ALA A 5 -12.19 7.67 -27.32
N GLU A 6 -12.97 6.63 -27.67
CA GLU A 6 -13.99 6.08 -26.79
C GLU A 6 -13.37 5.36 -25.59
N ARG A 7 -12.21 4.73 -25.78
CA ARG A 7 -11.45 4.12 -24.69
C ARG A 7 -10.97 5.18 -23.68
N THR A 8 -10.41 6.28 -24.15
CA THR A 8 -9.97 7.40 -23.29
C THR A 8 -11.16 8.05 -22.57
N LYS A 9 -12.28 8.24 -23.26
CA LYS A 9 -13.52 8.78 -22.65
C LYS A 9 -14.09 7.86 -21.57
N PHE A 10 -14.08 6.55 -21.81
CA PHE A 10 -14.48 5.57 -20.81
C PHE A 10 -13.53 5.59 -19.59
N LEU A 11 -12.22 5.58 -19.83
CA LEU A 11 -11.22 5.64 -18.76
C LEU A 11 -11.36 6.91 -17.93
N SER A 12 -11.57 8.07 -18.56
CA SER A 12 -11.83 9.33 -17.87
C SER A 12 -13.03 9.23 -16.93
N ARG A 13 -14.16 8.72 -17.42
CA ARG A 13 -15.38 8.52 -16.59
C ARG A 13 -15.14 7.55 -15.44
N LEU A 14 -14.41 6.46 -15.69
CA LEU A 14 -14.09 5.46 -14.67
C LEU A 14 -13.16 6.05 -13.59
N LEU A 15 -12.17 6.83 -13.97
CA LEU A 15 -11.25 7.49 -13.05
C LEU A 15 -11.97 8.56 -12.21
N MET A 16 -12.84 9.35 -12.84
CA MET A 16 -13.70 10.31 -12.13
C MET A 16 -14.66 9.60 -11.16
N GLY A 17 -15.29 8.50 -11.57
CA GLY A 17 -16.22 7.77 -10.71
C GLY A 17 -15.54 7.16 -9.49
N THR A 18 -14.39 6.50 -9.66
CA THR A 18 -13.61 5.95 -8.54
C THR A 18 -13.05 7.05 -7.63
N ARG A 19 -12.62 8.18 -8.20
CA ARG A 19 -12.23 9.37 -7.43
C ARG A 19 -13.40 9.91 -6.60
N ASP A 20 -14.58 10.02 -7.18
CA ASP A 20 -15.75 10.60 -6.49
C ASP A 20 -16.24 9.67 -5.36
N ILE A 21 -16.16 8.34 -5.54
CA ILE A 21 -16.39 7.36 -4.46
C ILE A 21 -15.40 7.59 -3.32
N LEU A 22 -14.11 7.72 -3.61
CA LEU A 22 -13.08 8.00 -2.61
C LEU A 22 -13.30 9.34 -1.90
N ARG A 23 -13.62 10.39 -2.65
CA ARG A 23 -13.82 11.74 -2.11
C ARG A 23 -15.03 11.79 -1.18
N ASN A 24 -16.12 11.14 -1.57
CA ASN A 24 -17.39 11.21 -0.84
C ASN A 24 -17.56 10.05 0.16
N GLN A 25 -16.61 9.11 0.22
CA GLN A 25 -16.70 7.87 1.00
C GLN A 25 -17.97 7.06 0.71
N THR A 26 -18.45 7.09 -0.54
CA THR A 26 -19.73 6.50 -0.93
C THR A 26 -19.69 4.98 -0.83
N GLY A 27 -20.42 4.41 0.14
CA GLY A 27 -20.58 2.97 0.29
C GLY A 27 -19.36 2.22 0.85
N LEU A 28 -18.27 2.93 1.20
CA LEU A 28 -17.04 2.32 1.73
C LEU A 28 -17.14 1.91 3.20
N ALA A 29 -18.21 2.30 3.90
CA ALA A 29 -18.49 1.83 5.26
C ALA A 29 -18.94 0.35 5.30
N GLU A 30 -19.38 -0.20 4.17
CA GLU A 30 -19.78 -1.61 4.05
C GLU A 30 -18.58 -2.45 3.60
N HIS A 31 -18.26 -3.52 4.35
CA HIS A 31 -17.07 -4.33 4.12
C HIS A 31 -17.00 -4.94 2.70
N GLU A 32 -18.12 -5.48 2.20
CA GLU A 32 -18.19 -6.07 0.86
C GLU A 32 -17.91 -5.03 -0.25
N ASN A 33 -18.50 -3.85 -0.11
CA ASN A 33 -18.29 -2.75 -1.07
C ASN A 33 -16.83 -2.27 -1.02
N TYR A 34 -16.26 -2.18 0.18
CA TYR A 34 -14.86 -1.83 0.37
C TYR A 34 -13.93 -2.81 -0.34
N HIS A 35 -14.16 -4.11 -0.14
CA HIS A 35 -13.35 -5.17 -0.75
C HIS A 35 -13.43 -5.14 -2.28
N GLU A 36 -14.64 -5.08 -2.85
CA GLU A 36 -14.83 -5.00 -4.30
C GLU A 36 -14.27 -3.69 -4.88
N PHE A 37 -14.30 -2.60 -4.11
CA PHE A 37 -13.68 -1.35 -4.51
C PHE A 37 -12.14 -1.46 -4.56
N CYS A 38 -11.50 -2.07 -3.55
CA CYS A 38 -10.06 -2.37 -3.59
C CYS A 38 -9.70 -3.24 -4.81
N ARG A 39 -10.50 -4.26 -5.09
CA ARG A 39 -10.33 -5.14 -6.26
C ARG A 39 -10.48 -4.39 -7.58
N LEU A 40 -11.45 -3.47 -7.68
CA LEU A 40 -11.63 -2.58 -8.83
C LEU A 40 -10.39 -1.71 -9.04
N LEU A 41 -9.90 -1.03 -7.99
CA LEU A 41 -8.68 -0.23 -8.04
C LEU A 41 -7.48 -1.05 -8.50
N GLY A 42 -7.31 -2.26 -7.93
CA GLY A 42 -6.32 -3.24 -8.35
C GLY A 42 -6.38 -3.51 -9.85
N ARG A 43 -7.57 -3.67 -10.42
CA ARG A 43 -7.75 -3.97 -11.86
C ARG A 43 -7.57 -2.79 -12.80
N LEU A 44 -7.61 -1.54 -12.32
CA LEU A 44 -7.43 -0.39 -13.20
C LEU A 44 -6.06 -0.42 -13.89
N LYS A 45 -5.00 -0.68 -13.12
CA LYS A 45 -3.64 -0.69 -13.69
C LYS A 45 -3.33 -1.92 -14.55
N THR A 46 -4.07 -3.02 -14.43
CA THR A 46 -3.92 -4.16 -15.37
C THR A 46 -4.53 -3.85 -16.73
N ASN A 47 -5.54 -2.96 -16.77
CA ASN A 47 -6.32 -2.68 -17.98
C ASN A 47 -5.86 -1.41 -18.73
N TYR A 48 -5.16 -0.51 -18.04
CA TYR A 48 -4.73 0.79 -18.57
C TYR A 48 -3.25 1.06 -18.27
N GLN A 49 -2.53 1.62 -19.24
CA GLN A 49 -1.14 2.01 -19.07
C GLN A 49 -1.03 3.26 -18.20
N LEU A 50 0.09 3.41 -17.49
CA LEU A 50 0.32 4.59 -16.64
C LEU A 50 0.28 5.90 -17.45
N SER A 51 0.82 5.89 -18.67
CA SER A 51 0.79 7.04 -19.59
C SER A 51 -0.63 7.52 -19.90
N GLU A 52 -1.58 6.59 -19.98
CA GLU A 52 -2.99 6.88 -20.30
C GLU A 52 -3.72 7.44 -19.08
N LEU A 53 -3.35 6.98 -17.88
CA LEU A 53 -3.88 7.52 -16.63
C LEU A 53 -3.37 8.95 -16.41
N VAL A 54 -2.05 9.14 -16.49
CA VAL A 54 -1.37 10.42 -16.24
C VAL A 54 -1.80 11.52 -17.23
N GLY A 55 -2.23 11.14 -18.44
CA GLY A 55 -2.75 12.08 -19.44
C GLY A 55 -4.17 12.60 -19.15
N LEU A 56 -4.84 12.14 -18.10
CA LEU A 56 -6.19 12.58 -17.74
C LEU A 56 -6.15 13.70 -16.70
N ASP A 57 -6.95 14.74 -16.90
CA ASP A 57 -7.05 15.88 -15.98
C ASP A 57 -7.39 15.48 -14.54
N SER A 58 -8.18 14.42 -14.36
CA SER A 58 -8.59 13.92 -13.05
C SER A 58 -7.53 13.07 -12.34
N TYR A 59 -6.40 12.76 -12.99
CA TYR A 59 -5.39 11.83 -12.46
C TYR A 59 -4.77 12.32 -11.16
N ALA A 60 -4.34 13.58 -11.10
CA ALA A 60 -3.61 14.11 -9.95
C ALA A 60 -4.44 14.03 -8.66
N GLU A 61 -5.72 14.41 -8.73
CA GLU A 61 -6.65 14.27 -7.61
C GLU A 61 -6.90 12.79 -7.31
N TRP A 62 -7.16 11.96 -8.33
CA TRP A 62 -7.43 10.55 -8.16
C TRP A 62 -6.29 9.81 -7.44
N ILE A 63 -5.04 9.96 -7.89
CA ILE A 63 -3.90 9.24 -7.32
C ILE A 63 -3.64 9.67 -5.87
N SER A 64 -3.83 10.96 -5.53
CA SER A 64 -3.76 11.46 -4.15
C SER A 64 -4.80 10.79 -3.25
N ARG A 65 -6.05 10.66 -3.74
CA ARG A 65 -7.13 10.00 -3.00
C ARG A 65 -6.89 8.50 -2.82
N VAL A 66 -6.40 7.83 -3.85
CA VAL A 66 -6.03 6.40 -3.77
C VAL A 66 -4.90 6.21 -2.75
N HIS A 67 -3.93 7.13 -2.70
CA HIS A 67 -2.88 7.13 -1.68
C HIS A 67 -3.44 7.26 -0.27
N GLU A 68 -4.25 8.29 0.00
CA GLU A 68 -4.87 8.53 1.32
C GLU A 68 -5.68 7.31 1.78
N PHE A 69 -6.45 6.73 0.86
CA PHE A 69 -7.23 5.52 1.10
C PHE A 69 -6.34 4.30 1.38
N THR A 70 -5.23 4.14 0.66
CA THR A 70 -4.29 3.03 0.87
C THR A 70 -3.65 3.13 2.26
N ILE A 71 -3.19 4.30 2.67
CA ILE A 71 -2.63 4.50 4.01
C ILE A 71 -3.70 4.22 5.08
N SER A 72 -4.92 4.74 4.90
CA SER A 72 -6.01 4.49 5.83
C SER A 72 -6.35 3.00 5.95
N SER A 73 -6.26 2.25 4.84
CA SER A 73 -6.44 0.79 4.82
C SER A 73 -5.36 0.06 5.61
N LEU A 74 -4.10 0.52 5.51
CA LEU A 74 -2.97 -0.08 6.21
C LEU A 74 -3.03 0.21 7.71
N VAL A 75 -3.39 1.44 8.11
CA VAL A 75 -3.57 1.80 9.52
C VAL A 75 -4.79 1.10 10.11
N GLY A 76 -5.90 1.05 9.36
CA GLY A 76 -7.11 0.30 9.70
C GLY A 76 -7.01 -1.19 9.35
N TRP A 77 -5.86 -1.83 9.59
CA TRP A 77 -5.54 -3.17 9.09
C TRP A 77 -6.57 -4.24 9.46
N ARG A 78 -7.20 -4.15 10.64
CA ARG A 78 -8.28 -5.06 11.08
C ARG A 78 -9.49 -5.07 10.16
N TRP A 79 -9.81 -3.92 9.57
CA TRP A 79 -10.92 -3.78 8.63
C TRP A 79 -10.54 -4.19 7.21
N ALA A 80 -9.29 -3.94 6.81
CA ALA A 80 -8.86 -4.04 5.42
C ALA A 80 -8.06 -5.30 5.08
N GLN A 81 -7.84 -6.22 6.04
CA GLN A 81 -6.91 -7.34 5.94
C GLN A 81 -7.02 -8.15 4.64
N GLY A 82 -8.24 -8.52 4.22
CA GLY A 82 -8.48 -9.26 2.97
C GLY A 82 -8.36 -8.45 1.68
N SER A 83 -8.15 -7.13 1.77
CA SER A 83 -8.23 -6.19 0.65
C SER A 83 -6.92 -5.45 0.36
N ILE A 84 -5.98 -5.43 1.32
CA ILE A 84 -4.70 -4.71 1.22
C ILE A 84 -3.87 -5.19 0.03
N PHE A 85 -3.87 -6.49 -0.26
CA PHE A 85 -3.13 -7.06 -1.38
C PHE A 85 -3.46 -6.39 -2.72
N TYR A 86 -4.74 -6.09 -3.00
CA TYR A 86 -5.13 -5.44 -4.25
C TYR A 86 -4.57 -4.02 -4.37
N LEU A 87 -4.50 -3.30 -3.26
CA LEU A 87 -3.94 -1.94 -3.21
C LEU A 87 -2.43 -1.97 -3.39
N LEU A 88 -1.71 -2.83 -2.65
CA LEU A 88 -0.26 -2.99 -2.83
C LEU A 88 0.09 -3.44 -4.24
N GLY A 89 -0.69 -4.37 -4.81
CA GLY A 89 -0.55 -4.82 -6.18
C GLY A 89 -0.82 -3.72 -7.22
N LEU A 90 -1.70 -2.75 -6.93
CA LEU A 90 -1.87 -1.56 -7.76
C LEU A 90 -0.59 -0.71 -7.74
N TRP A 91 -0.08 -0.39 -6.56
CA TRP A 91 1.11 0.45 -6.39
C TRP A 91 2.36 -0.17 -6.98
N SER A 92 2.58 -1.48 -6.79
CA SER A 92 3.72 -2.18 -7.39
C SER A 92 3.70 -2.07 -8.91
N ARG A 93 2.55 -2.31 -9.55
CA ARG A 93 2.40 -2.17 -11.00
C ARG A 93 2.51 -0.74 -11.51
N LEU A 94 2.07 0.26 -10.73
CA LEU A 94 2.28 1.68 -11.05
C LEU A 94 3.77 2.02 -11.06
N VAL A 95 4.48 1.64 -9.98
CA VAL A 95 5.93 1.81 -9.82
C VAL A 95 6.71 1.12 -10.94
N SER A 96 6.42 -0.16 -11.22
CA SER A 96 7.10 -0.90 -12.31
C SER A 96 6.90 -0.25 -13.68
N SER A 97 5.82 0.50 -13.86
CA SER A 97 5.54 1.20 -15.12
C SER A 97 6.16 2.60 -15.20
N ALA A 98 6.57 3.17 -14.06
CA ALA A 98 7.08 4.53 -13.98
C ALA A 98 8.32 4.79 -14.86
N PRO A 99 9.33 3.89 -14.94
CA PRO A 99 10.49 4.10 -15.81
C PRO A 99 10.16 4.17 -17.30
N TYR A 100 9.02 3.63 -17.72
CA TYR A 100 8.57 3.60 -19.11
C TYR A 100 7.63 4.76 -19.45
N LEU A 101 7.36 5.66 -18.50
CA LEU A 101 6.50 6.81 -18.72
C LEU A 101 7.18 7.82 -19.64
N LYS A 102 6.67 7.93 -20.87
CA LYS A 102 7.12 8.92 -21.87
C LYS A 102 6.27 10.21 -21.88
N SER A 103 5.37 10.36 -20.90
CA SER A 103 4.48 11.53 -20.80
C SER A 103 5.22 12.74 -20.25
N THR A 104 4.85 13.94 -20.70
CA THR A 104 5.30 15.21 -20.11
C THR A 104 4.65 15.51 -18.77
N SER A 105 3.57 14.81 -18.43
CA SER A 105 2.84 15.00 -17.19
C SER A 105 3.43 14.16 -16.05
N PRO A 106 3.51 14.68 -14.81
CA PRO A 106 4.17 14.00 -13.70
C PRO A 106 3.35 12.81 -13.20
N SER A 107 4.03 11.71 -12.85
CA SER A 107 3.37 10.52 -12.29
C SER A 107 2.91 10.72 -10.84
N LEU A 108 3.51 11.65 -10.10
CA LEU A 108 3.29 11.92 -8.67
C LEU A 108 3.62 10.74 -7.73
N LEU A 109 4.03 9.59 -8.26
CA LEU A 109 4.31 8.39 -7.48
C LEU A 109 5.42 8.61 -6.45
N GLU A 110 6.39 9.48 -6.77
CA GLU A 110 7.52 9.81 -5.88
C GLU A 110 7.09 10.42 -4.54
N ASN A 111 5.91 11.06 -4.52
CA ASN A 111 5.39 11.71 -3.32
C ASN A 111 4.64 10.73 -2.40
N TYR A 112 4.15 9.61 -2.94
CA TYR A 112 3.17 8.75 -2.28
C TYR A 112 3.69 7.36 -1.96
N VAL A 113 4.49 6.77 -2.86
CA VAL A 113 5.01 5.41 -2.69
C VAL A 113 5.83 5.24 -1.41
N PRO A 114 6.73 6.18 -1.02
CA PRO A 114 7.47 6.06 0.23
C PRO A 114 6.55 6.07 1.46
N LEU A 115 5.52 6.92 1.46
CA LEU A 115 4.57 7.02 2.58
C LEU A 115 3.76 5.73 2.74
N ILE A 116 3.38 5.09 1.62
CA ILE A 116 2.67 3.81 1.65
C ILE A 116 3.57 2.70 2.15
N TYR A 117 4.83 2.67 1.73
CA TYR A 117 5.82 1.71 2.24
C TYR A 117 5.99 1.87 3.76
N GLN A 118 6.15 3.11 4.24
CA GLN A 118 6.28 3.41 5.66
C GLN A 118 5.04 2.95 6.44
N ALA A 119 3.84 3.31 5.97
CA ALA A 119 2.58 2.90 6.59
C ALA A 119 2.42 1.37 6.65
N TYR A 120 2.89 0.65 5.62
CA TYR A 120 2.87 -0.81 5.61
C TYR A 120 3.78 -1.39 6.71
N VAL A 121 5.04 -0.95 6.76
CA VAL A 121 6.01 -1.44 7.76
C VAL A 121 5.52 -1.12 9.17
N THR A 122 5.07 0.11 9.41
CA THR A 122 4.49 0.51 10.70
C THR A 122 3.29 -0.37 11.07
N SER A 123 2.35 -0.59 10.16
CA SER A 123 1.18 -1.45 10.40
C SER A 123 1.55 -2.88 10.82
N ARG A 124 2.62 -3.45 10.24
CA ARG A 124 3.09 -4.80 10.59
C ARG A 124 3.77 -4.85 11.95
N VAL A 125 4.53 -3.82 12.31
CA VAL A 125 5.12 -3.72 13.65
C VAL A 125 4.03 -3.50 14.71
N GLU A 126 3.06 -2.64 14.42
CA GLU A 126 1.93 -2.37 15.31
C GLU A 126 1.03 -3.60 15.53
N SER A 127 0.86 -4.48 14.53
CA SER A 127 0.08 -5.72 14.72
C SER A 127 0.74 -6.65 15.72
N VAL A 128 2.06 -6.84 15.64
CA VAL A 128 2.83 -7.65 16.59
C VAL A 128 2.75 -7.04 17.99
N GLN A 129 2.92 -5.72 18.10
CA GLN A 129 2.82 -5.03 19.38
C GLN A 129 1.43 -5.18 20.01
N ALA A 130 0.37 -5.09 19.20
CA ALA A 130 -1.00 -5.27 19.69
C ALA A 130 -1.26 -6.69 20.24
N VAL A 131 -0.65 -7.71 19.64
CA VAL A 131 -0.69 -9.10 20.14
C VAL A 131 0.07 -9.21 21.45
N TYR A 132 1.30 -8.66 21.51
CA TYR A 132 2.13 -8.66 22.71
C TYR A 132 1.45 -7.99 23.91
N ASP A 133 0.79 -6.85 23.68
CA ASP A 133 0.06 -6.10 24.71
C ASP A 133 -1.29 -6.76 25.08
N GLY A 134 -1.66 -7.87 24.43
CA GLY A 134 -2.93 -8.56 24.65
C GLY A 134 -4.16 -7.78 24.18
N SER A 135 -3.98 -6.80 23.28
CA SER A 135 -5.06 -5.98 22.72
C SER A 135 -5.84 -6.72 21.63
N VAL A 136 -5.23 -7.73 21.01
CA VAL A 136 -5.82 -8.62 20.01
C VAL A 136 -5.39 -10.07 20.27
N GLY A 137 -6.07 -11.03 19.66
CA GLY A 137 -5.68 -12.44 19.71
C GLY A 137 -4.41 -12.72 18.91
N GLU A 138 -3.71 -13.82 19.22
CA GLU A 138 -2.53 -14.28 18.45
C GLU A 138 -2.87 -14.56 16.98
N ASP A 139 -4.12 -14.92 16.69
CA ASP A 139 -4.65 -15.14 15.34
C ASP A 139 -4.83 -13.86 14.51
N GLU A 140 -4.71 -12.68 15.14
CA GLU A 140 -4.72 -11.39 14.46
C GLU A 140 -3.31 -10.86 14.12
N ASP A 141 -2.25 -11.61 14.41
CA ASP A 141 -0.89 -11.24 13.98
C ASP A 141 -0.77 -11.35 12.46
N LEU A 142 -0.65 -10.20 11.80
CA LEU A 142 -0.53 -10.11 10.35
C LEU A 142 0.74 -10.75 9.80
N LEU A 143 1.78 -10.94 10.63
CA LEU A 143 3.01 -11.62 10.23
C LEU A 143 2.90 -13.15 10.24
N GLU A 144 1.98 -13.71 11.03
CA GLU A 144 1.76 -15.16 11.12
C GLU A 144 0.82 -15.69 10.03
N ILE A 145 0.18 -14.80 9.26
CA ILE A 145 -0.75 -15.17 8.18
C ILE A 145 0.03 -15.33 6.88
N GLU A 146 0.73 -16.47 6.78
CA GLU A 146 1.73 -16.76 5.75
C GLU A 146 1.23 -16.55 4.32
N ASP A 147 0.05 -17.07 3.95
CA ASP A 147 -0.50 -16.94 2.60
C ASP A 147 -0.69 -15.46 2.20
N SER A 148 -1.28 -14.68 3.11
CA SER A 148 -1.52 -13.25 2.87
C SER A 148 -0.22 -12.44 2.86
N LEU A 149 0.71 -12.79 3.74
CA LEU A 149 2.01 -12.13 3.83
C LEU A 149 2.84 -12.38 2.55
N SER A 150 2.86 -13.63 2.06
CA SER A 150 3.56 -14.01 0.84
C SER A 150 3.11 -13.16 -0.36
N ASP A 151 1.80 -13.07 -0.57
CA ASP A 151 1.17 -12.25 -1.61
C ASP A 151 1.57 -10.77 -1.50
N GLN A 152 1.60 -10.21 -0.29
CA GLN A 152 1.98 -8.81 -0.06
C GLN A 152 3.49 -8.59 -0.29
N MET A 153 4.30 -9.59 0.06
CA MET A 153 5.75 -9.58 -0.12
C MET A 153 6.17 -9.66 -1.60
N GLU A 154 5.30 -10.09 -2.51
CA GLU A 154 5.56 -9.95 -3.95
C GLU A 154 5.52 -8.49 -4.41
N ALA A 155 4.65 -7.67 -3.80
CA ALA A 155 4.47 -6.26 -4.16
C ALA A 155 5.49 -5.33 -3.49
N LEU A 156 5.79 -5.57 -2.21
CA LEU A 156 6.55 -4.67 -1.35
C LEU A 156 7.97 -4.31 -1.87
N PRO A 157 8.76 -5.22 -2.45
CA PRO A 157 10.09 -4.90 -2.96
C PRO A 157 10.09 -3.81 -4.03
N TYR A 158 9.03 -3.71 -4.83
CA TYR A 158 8.89 -2.66 -5.83
C TYR A 158 8.73 -1.29 -5.17
N LEU A 159 7.89 -1.21 -4.14
CA LEU A 159 7.65 0.04 -3.39
C LEU A 159 8.93 0.49 -2.68
N CYS A 160 9.61 -0.42 -1.97
CA CYS A 160 10.87 -0.15 -1.29
C CYS A 160 11.94 0.38 -2.26
N ARG A 161 12.16 -0.31 -3.39
CA ARG A 161 13.20 0.06 -4.36
C ARG A 161 12.93 1.38 -5.07
N PHE A 162 11.68 1.84 -5.11
CA PHE A 162 11.32 3.07 -5.81
C PHE A 162 11.99 4.31 -5.21
N LYS A 163 12.11 4.34 -3.87
CA LYS A 163 12.93 5.31 -3.12
C LYS A 163 13.74 4.55 -2.07
N TYR A 164 14.71 3.77 -2.54
CA TYR A 164 15.44 2.80 -1.72
C TYR A 164 16.11 3.43 -0.50
N GLU A 165 16.86 4.52 -0.67
CA GLU A 165 17.58 5.19 0.43
C GLU A 165 16.62 5.60 1.56
N GLN A 166 15.57 6.35 1.22
CA GLN A 166 14.53 6.76 2.17
C GLN A 166 13.81 5.57 2.82
N SER A 167 13.53 4.52 2.05
CA SER A 167 12.82 3.33 2.54
C SER A 167 13.71 2.51 3.49
N ALA A 168 14.99 2.36 3.16
CA ALA A 168 15.97 1.65 3.97
C ALA A 168 16.27 2.39 5.28
N GLU A 169 16.49 3.71 5.23
CA GLU A 169 16.67 4.54 6.42
C GLU A 169 15.50 4.41 7.40
N PHE A 170 14.27 4.42 6.89
CA PHE A 170 13.08 4.23 7.70
C PHE A 170 12.98 2.82 8.30
N LEU A 171 13.28 1.78 7.52
CA LEU A 171 13.26 0.42 8.03
C LEU A 171 14.31 0.23 9.14
N CYS A 172 15.52 0.75 8.96
CA CYS A 172 16.56 0.72 10.00
C CYS A 172 16.12 1.50 11.24
N SER A 173 15.55 2.70 11.09
CA SER A 173 15.13 3.49 12.26
C SER A 173 14.05 2.82 13.10
N MET A 174 13.20 1.98 12.50
CA MET A 174 12.23 1.14 13.19
C MET A 174 12.85 -0.08 13.86
N MET A 175 13.82 -0.74 13.21
CA MET A 175 14.38 -2.02 13.66
C MET A 175 15.56 -1.88 14.62
N ASP A 176 16.39 -0.85 14.46
CA ASP A 176 17.62 -0.64 15.24
C ASP A 176 17.37 -0.56 16.76
N PRO A 177 16.33 0.15 17.27
CA PRO A 177 16.02 0.17 18.69
C PRO A 177 15.68 -1.23 19.22
N THR A 178 14.81 -1.96 18.53
CA THR A 178 14.38 -3.32 18.90
C THR A 178 15.55 -4.29 18.89
N MET A 179 16.45 -4.19 17.90
CA MET A 179 17.66 -5.01 17.86
C MET A 179 18.59 -4.71 19.03
N ALA A 180 18.78 -3.43 19.38
CA ALA A 180 19.62 -3.04 20.52
C ALA A 180 19.06 -3.58 21.85
N GLU A 181 17.75 -3.49 22.06
CA GLU A 181 17.08 -4.05 23.23
C GLU A 181 17.25 -5.57 23.33
N TYR A 182 17.06 -6.28 22.21
CA TYR A 182 17.29 -7.72 22.13
C TYR A 182 18.73 -8.10 22.51
N PHE A 183 19.74 -7.41 21.93
CA PHE A 183 21.15 -7.70 22.25
C PHE A 183 21.48 -7.43 23.72
N ASN A 184 20.96 -6.34 24.31
CA ASN A 184 21.13 -6.03 25.72
C ASN A 184 20.51 -7.11 26.63
N ALA A 185 19.32 -7.61 26.28
CA ALA A 185 18.64 -8.68 27.01
C ALA A 185 19.45 -9.99 26.95
N VAL A 186 19.97 -10.35 25.77
CA VAL A 186 20.82 -11.55 25.59
C VAL A 186 22.11 -11.44 26.40
N GLU A 187 22.76 -10.28 26.44
CA GLU A 187 23.98 -10.08 27.23
C GLU A 187 23.71 -10.16 28.75
N SER A 188 22.59 -9.62 29.21
CA SER A 188 22.18 -9.66 30.62
C SER A 188 21.86 -11.10 31.08
N LEU A 189 21.23 -11.89 30.22
CA LEU A 189 20.96 -13.31 30.49
C LEU A 189 22.27 -14.11 30.63
N LYS A 190 23.25 -13.89 29.75
CA LYS A 190 24.55 -14.55 29.84
C LYS A 190 25.25 -14.25 31.17
N LYS A 191 25.24 -12.99 31.62
CA LYS A 191 25.81 -12.58 32.92
C LYS A 191 25.10 -13.17 34.13
N THR A 192 23.84 -13.57 34.00
CA THR A 192 23.05 -14.19 35.09
C THR A 192 23.28 -15.70 35.17
N MET A 193 23.82 -16.31 34.11
CA MET A 193 24.09 -17.75 34.02
C MET A 193 25.54 -18.13 34.34
N GLU A 194 26.44 -17.15 34.45
CA GLU A 194 27.83 -17.30 34.94
C GLU A 194 27.92 -17.05 36.46
#